data_AF-A0A661QE62-F1
#
_entry.id   AF-A0A661QE62-F1
#
_cell.length_a   1.000
_cell.length_b   1.000
_cell.length_c   1.000
_cell.angle_alpha   90.00
_cell.angle_beta   90.00
_cell.angle_gamma   90.00
#
_symmetry.space_group_name_H-M   'P 1'
#
loop_
_entity.id
_entity.type
_entity.pdbx_description
1 polymer ?
#
loop_
_entity_poly.entity_id
_entity_poly.type
_entity_poly.pdbx_seq_one_letter_code
_entity_poly.pdbx_strand_id
1 'polypeptide(L)' 'VFDQPQRKVFYDRFQEILAEEQPYTFLYVGESLPAVSKRFRGVKPAPAGIRYNFNQWFVPKVEQKYAR' A
#
# COMPACT_ATOMS: atom_id res chain seq x y z
N VAL A 1 -17.07 8.19 -15.45
CA VAL A 1 -18.25 7.40 -15.03
C VAL A 1 -18.20 7.17 -13.53
N PHE A 2 -19.22 7.61 -12.80
CA PHE A 2 -19.29 7.47 -11.33
C PHE A 2 -19.84 6.12 -10.87
N ASP A 3 -20.63 5.46 -11.72
CA ASP A 3 -21.08 4.08 -11.50
C ASP A 3 -19.89 3.12 -11.52
N GLN A 4 -19.71 2.34 -10.44
CA GLN A 4 -18.55 1.46 -10.29
C GLN A 4 -18.57 0.28 -11.27
N PRO A 5 -19.70 -0.43 -11.46
CA PRO A 5 -19.79 -1.49 -12.47
C PRO A 5 -19.41 -1.01 -13.87
N GLN A 6 -19.99 0.10 -14.34
CA GLN A 6 -19.66 0.66 -15.64
C GLN A 6 -18.18 1.09 -15.73
N ARG A 7 -17.63 1.67 -14.66
CA ARG A 7 -16.21 2.07 -14.63
C ARG A 7 -15.27 0.87 -14.76
N LYS A 8 -15.61 -0.27 -14.17
CA LYS A 8 -14.80 -1.50 -14.27
C LYS A 8 -14.63 -1.95 -15.72
N VAL A 9 -15.69 -1.91 -16.53
CA VAL A 9 -15.65 -2.32 -17.94
C VAL A 9 -14.58 -1.54 -18.71
N PHE A 10 -14.45 -0.24 -18.46
CA PHE A 10 -13.40 0.58 -19.09
C PHE A 10 -11.99 0.22 -18.59
N TYR A 11 -11.83 -0.08 -17.30
CA TYR A 11 -10.53 -0.53 -16.76
C TYR A 11 -10.12 -1.90 -17.28
N ASP A 12 -11.06 -2.81 -17.48
CA ASP A 12 -10.79 -4.14 -18.07
C ASP A 12 -10.22 -3.96 -19.49
N ARG A 13 -10.89 -3.16 -20.34
CA ARG A 13 -10.40 -2.88 -21.70
C ARG A 13 -9.05 -2.15 -21.71
N PHE A 14 -8.84 -1.23 -20.77
CA PHE A 14 -7.56 -0.54 -20.62
C PHE A 14 -6.41 -1.50 -20.28
N GLN A 15 -6.67 -2.48 -19.40
CA GLN A 15 -5.67 -3.49 -19.03
C GLN A 15 -5.32 -4.41 -20.20
N GLU A 16 -6.29 -4.78 -21.04
CA GLU A 16 -6.04 -5.52 -22.29
C GLU A 16 -5.10 -4.74 -23.22
N ILE A 17 -5.39 -3.46 -23.47
CA ILE A 17 -4.55 -2.60 -24.32
C ILE A 17 -3.13 -2.50 -23.76
N LEU A 18 -2.98 -2.27 -22.45
CA LEU A 18 -1.66 -2.23 -21.81
C LEU A 18 -0.90 -3.56 -21.96
N ALA A 19 -1.59 -4.70 -21.89
CA ALA A 19 -0.98 -6.00 -22.05
C ALA A 19 -0.61 -6.30 -23.52
N GLU A 20 -1.39 -5.84 -24.48
CA GLU A 20 -1.15 -6.05 -25.91
C GLU A 20 -0.07 -5.13 -26.46
N GLU A 21 -0.14 -3.83 -26.16
CA GLU A 21 0.79 -2.82 -26.69
C GLU A 21 2.15 -2.80 -25.97
N GLN A 22 2.25 -3.47 -24.81
CA GLN A 22 3.49 -3.61 -24.02
C GLN A 22 4.27 -2.28 -23.86
N PRO A 23 3.65 -1.14 -23.47
CA PRO A 23 4.40 0.08 -23.19
C PRO A 23 5.39 -0.13 -22.04
N TYR A 24 5.09 -1.07 -21.14
CA TYR A 24 6.01 -1.64 -20.15
C TYR A 24 5.82 -3.16 -20.10
N THR A 25 6.88 -3.90 -19.78
CA THR A 25 6.82 -5.35 -19.55
C THR A 25 6.49 -5.62 -18.09
N PHE A 26 5.30 -6.17 -17.83
CA PHE A 26 4.93 -6.65 -16.50
C PHE A 26 5.75 -7.89 -16.13
N LEU A 27 6.54 -7.81 -15.06
CA LEU A 27 7.39 -8.91 -14.60
C LEU A 27 6.72 -9.72 -13.47
N TYR A 28 6.51 -9.08 -12.33
CA TYR A 28 5.87 -9.69 -11.15
C TYR A 28 5.38 -8.61 -10.18
N VAL A 29 4.53 -9.00 -9.24
CA VAL A 29 4.16 -8.19 -8.07
C VAL A 29 5.09 -8.58 -6.92
N GLY A 30 5.96 -7.67 -6.50
CA GLY A 30 6.96 -7.96 -5.47
C GLY A 30 6.36 -8.10 -4.07
N GLU A 31 6.82 -9.10 -3.33
CA GLU A 31 6.57 -9.19 -1.89
C GLU A 31 7.35 -8.10 -1.15
N SER A 32 6.85 -7.69 0.02
CA SER A 32 7.52 -6.73 0.88
C SER A 32 7.81 -7.33 2.26
N LEU A 33 9.01 -7.09 2.78
CA LEU A 33 9.44 -7.51 4.12
C LEU A 33 9.74 -6.28 5.01
N PRO A 34 8.72 -5.45 5.31
CA PRO A 34 8.94 -4.26 6.15
C PRO A 34 9.27 -4.66 7.59
N ALA A 35 10.33 -4.07 8.14
CA ALA A 35 10.70 -4.21 9.54
C ALA A 35 10.33 -2.95 10.33
N VAL A 36 9.64 -3.13 11.46
CA VAL A 36 9.27 -2.04 12.38
C VAL A 36 9.77 -2.36 13.77
N SER A 37 10.31 -1.37 14.48
CA SER A 37 10.75 -1.54 15.87
C SER A 37 9.56 -1.92 16.75
N LYS A 38 9.72 -2.92 17.64
CA LYS A 38 8.69 -3.34 18.61
C LYS A 38 8.14 -2.20 19.47
N ARG A 39 8.85 -1.07 19.54
CA ARG A 39 8.45 0.13 20.28
C ARG A 39 7.24 0.85 19.68
N PHE A 40 6.99 0.68 18.38
CA PHE A 40 5.81 1.26 17.75
C PHE A 40 4.58 0.41 18.07
N ARG A 41 3.53 1.06 18.55
CA ARG A 41 2.20 0.49 18.80
C ARG A 41 1.20 1.03 17.78
N GLY A 42 0.12 0.28 17.56
CA GLY A 42 -0.91 0.63 16.57
C GLY A 42 -0.58 0.24 15.12
N VAL A 43 0.48 -0.54 14.90
CA VAL A 43 0.87 -1.03 13.58
C VAL A 43 -0.17 -2.04 13.08
N LYS A 44 -0.86 -1.73 11.99
CA LYS A 44 -1.86 -2.60 11.37
C LYS A 44 -1.63 -2.70 9.86
N PRO A 45 -1.31 -3.89 9.32
CA PRO A 45 -1.30 -4.10 7.87
C PRO A 45 -2.67 -3.85 7.25
N ALA A 46 -2.70 -3.24 6.07
CA ALA A 46 -3.89 -3.01 5.27
C ALA A 46 -3.58 -3.16 3.77
N PRO A 47 -4.58 -3.21 2.87
CA PRO A 47 -4.35 -3.34 1.43
C PRO A 47 -3.44 -2.25 0.84
N ALA A 48 -3.44 -1.04 1.43
CA ALA A 48 -2.54 0.06 1.04
C ALA A 48 -1.11 -0.08 1.59
N GLY A 49 -0.76 -1.21 2.22
CA GLY A 49 0.53 -1.48 2.83
C GLY A 49 0.57 -1.23 4.34
N ILE A 50 1.70 -1.58 4.96
CA ILE A 50 1.87 -1.51 6.43
C ILE A 50 1.78 -0.07 6.96
N ARG A 51 2.15 0.94 6.16
CA ARG A 51 2.10 2.36 6.55
C ARG A 51 0.70 2.97 6.53
N TYR A 52 -0.33 2.19 6.23
CA TYR A 52 -1.71 2.64 6.38
C TYR A 52 -1.94 3.19 7.80
N ASN A 53 -2.51 4.40 7.90
CA ASN A 53 -2.74 5.12 9.15
C ASN A 53 -1.50 5.25 10.06
N PHE A 54 -0.29 5.39 9.49
CA PHE A 54 0.94 5.52 10.28
C PHE A 54 0.94 6.73 11.23
N ASN A 55 0.13 7.76 10.95
CA ASN A 55 -0.09 8.91 11.83
C ASN A 55 -0.75 8.54 13.16
N GLN A 56 -1.34 7.35 13.28
CA GLN A 56 -1.91 6.81 14.52
C GLN A 56 -0.89 5.96 15.31
N TRP A 57 0.29 5.71 14.74
CA TRP A 57 1.32 4.96 15.44
C TRP A 57 1.94 5.82 16.53
N PHE A 58 2.28 5.19 17.64
CA PHE A 58 2.90 5.88 18.76
C PHE A 58 3.94 5.01 19.45
N VAL A 59 4.83 5.66 20.19
CA VAL A 59 5.80 5.01 21.07
C VAL A 59 5.47 5.45 22.50
N PRO A 60 5.22 4.51 23.43
CA PRO A 60 5.03 4.84 24.84
C PRO A 60 6.18 5.70 25.38
N LYS A 61 5.90 6.69 26.23
CA LYS A 61 6.93 7.65 26.72
C LYS A 61 8.19 6.97 27.26
N VAL A 62 8.03 5.88 28.02
CA VAL A 62 9.14 5.11 28.62
C VAL A 62 10.03 4.41 27.58
N GLU A 63 9.56 4.23 26.35
CA GLU A 63 10.30 3.61 25.25
C GLU A 63 10.88 4.65 24.26
N GLN A 64 10.64 5.95 24.47
CA GLN A 64 11.17 7.03 23.62
C GLN A 64 12.67 7.22 23.92
N LYS A 65 13.51 7.12 22.87
CA LYS A 65 14.97 7.13 23.01
C LYS A 65 15.60 8.52 22.93
N TYR A 66 14.92 9.44 22.25
CA TYR A 66 15.43 10.78 21.98
C TYR A 66 14.39 11.77 22.47
N ALA A 67 14.52 12.17 23.73
CA ALA A 67 13.89 13.39 24.21
C ALA A 67 14.81 14.55 23.81
N ARG A 68 14.23 15.59 23.22
CA ARG A 68 14.92 16.87 23.06
C ARG A 68 14.96 17.59 24.40
#